data_AF-A0A1X0ZMU9-F1
#
_entry.id   AF-A0A1X0ZMU9-F1
#
_cell.length_a   1.000
_cell.length_b   1.000
_cell.length_c   1.000
_cell.angle_alpha   90.00
_cell.angle_beta   90.00
_cell.angle_gamma   90.00
#
_symmetry.space_group_name_H-M   'P 1'
#
loop_
_entity.id
_entity.type
_entity.pdbx_description
1 polymer ?
#
loop_
_entity_poly.entity_id
_entity_poly.type
_entity_poly.pdbx_seq_one_letter_code
_entity_poly.pdbx_strand_id
1 'polypeptide(L)'
;MHTQHESTASPVALLTGFVPFDINQLDGPALDWAVAQAAGIPVKILPAVAKDVVRAHWVTPHGFGSFRPSSDWSDAGPLLREFQVALYPEAHDGREGTEMSERWVANVYYEGGLQYTTEPCRNELIALCRAIVVTKFGETVNVPPELGLEDKLAA
;
A
#
# COMPACT_ATOMS: atom_id res chain seq x y z
N MET A 1 -44.74 23.68 -7.04
CA MET A 1 -43.92 22.48 -6.77
C MET A 1 -42.55 22.71 -7.35
N HIS A 2 -41.60 23.15 -6.54
CA HIS A 2 -40.17 23.20 -6.88
C HIS A 2 -39.48 22.39 -5.79
N THR A 3 -39.25 21.11 -6.07
CA THR A 3 -38.39 20.25 -5.26
C THR A 3 -36.96 20.69 -5.53
N GLN A 4 -36.37 21.40 -4.57
CA GLN A 4 -34.93 21.63 -4.55
C GLN A 4 -34.26 20.26 -4.44
N HIS A 5 -33.41 19.94 -5.42
CA HIS A 5 -32.46 18.85 -5.29
C HIS A 5 -31.45 19.26 -4.22
N GLU A 6 -31.61 18.75 -3.01
CA GLU A 6 -30.55 18.72 -2.01
C GLU A 6 -29.38 17.94 -2.62
N SER A 7 -28.34 18.67 -2.99
CA SER A 7 -27.04 18.11 -3.32
C SER A 7 -26.48 17.48 -2.05
N THR A 8 -26.66 16.17 -1.90
CA THR A 8 -25.99 15.37 -0.89
C THR A 8 -24.49 15.44 -1.16
N ALA A 9 -23.81 16.36 -0.48
CA ALA A 9 -22.36 16.37 -0.41
C ALA A 9 -21.93 14.99 0.10
N SER A 10 -21.27 14.22 -0.76
CA SER A 10 -20.62 12.98 -0.37
C SER A 10 -19.70 13.31 0.81
N PRO A 11 -19.76 12.56 1.94
CA PRO A 11 -18.92 12.87 3.08
C PRO A 11 -17.48 12.65 2.64
N VAL A 12 -16.75 13.74 2.42
CA VAL A 12 -15.30 13.70 2.34
C VAL A 12 -14.84 13.10 3.65
N ALA A 13 -14.26 11.89 3.60
CA ALA A 13 -13.74 11.21 4.76
C ALA A 13 -12.68 12.15 5.38
N LEU A 14 -13.04 12.80 6.47
CA LEU A 14 -12.09 13.58 7.27
C LEU A 14 -11.21 12.57 7.99
N LEU A 15 -9.89 12.64 7.75
CA LEU A 15 -8.93 11.80 8.46
C LEU A 15 -9.06 12.07 9.96
N THR A 16 -9.43 11.05 10.73
CA THR A 16 -9.67 11.19 12.16
C THR A 16 -8.38 11.18 12.99
N GLY A 17 -7.24 10.87 12.35
CA GLY A 17 -5.91 10.85 12.94
C GLY A 17 -5.00 9.86 12.21
N PHE A 18 -3.93 9.46 12.90
CA PHE A 18 -3.05 8.39 12.44
C PHE A 18 -2.83 7.40 13.60
N VAL A 19 -2.81 6.12 13.27
CA VAL A 19 -2.57 5.04 14.25
C VAL A 19 -1.38 4.19 13.81
N PRO A 20 -0.57 3.68 14.76
CA PRO A 20 0.60 2.87 14.43
C PRO A 20 0.17 1.48 13.95
N PHE A 21 0.80 1.00 12.88
CA PHE A 21 0.71 -0.37 12.38
C PHE A 21 2.10 -0.98 12.22
N ASP A 22 2.18 -2.28 12.50
CA ASP A 22 3.32 -3.11 12.10
C ASP A 22 3.31 -3.29 10.58
N ILE A 23 4.46 -3.18 9.93
CA ILE A 23 4.57 -3.26 8.48
C ILE A 23 4.05 -4.59 7.91
N ASN A 24 4.17 -5.68 8.67
CA ASN A 24 3.71 -7.01 8.27
C ASN A 24 2.18 -7.14 8.30
N GLN A 25 1.49 -6.18 8.92
CA GLN A 25 0.02 -6.08 8.93
C GLN A 25 -0.52 -5.16 7.84
N LEU A 26 0.33 -4.34 7.21
CA LEU A 26 -0.11 -3.42 6.18
C LEU A 26 -0.39 -4.10 4.86
N ASP A 27 -1.51 -3.70 4.25
CA ASP A 27 -2.01 -4.22 3.00
C ASP A 27 -2.93 -3.21 2.30
N GLY A 28 -3.23 -3.46 1.03
CA GLY A 28 -4.22 -2.71 0.27
C GLY A 28 -4.05 -1.19 0.36
N PRO A 29 -5.14 -0.41 0.52
CA PRO A 29 -5.08 1.06 0.52
C PRO A 29 -4.18 1.67 1.61
N ALA A 30 -4.06 1.00 2.76
CA ALA A 30 -3.19 1.44 3.84
C ALA A 30 -1.70 1.30 3.46
N LEU A 31 -1.34 0.18 2.83
CA LEU A 31 -0.01 -0.06 2.30
C LEU A 31 0.31 0.88 1.13
N ASP A 32 -0.62 1.03 0.18
CA ASP A 32 -0.48 1.92 -0.98
C ASP A 32 -0.18 3.36 -0.55
N TRP A 33 -0.92 3.86 0.44
CA TRP A 33 -0.65 5.19 1.01
C TRP A 33 0.71 5.27 1.69
N ALA A 34 1.09 4.27 2.50
CA ALA A 34 2.38 4.26 3.19
C ALA A 34 3.55 4.28 2.19
N VAL A 35 3.43 3.57 1.06
CA VAL A 35 4.40 3.58 -0.04
C VAL A 35 4.54 4.97 -0.64
N ALA A 36 3.42 5.66 -0.90
CA ALA A 36 3.47 7.03 -1.42
C ALA A 36 4.25 7.95 -0.48
N GLN A 37 4.01 7.84 0.82
CA GLN A 37 4.69 8.65 1.82
C GLN A 37 6.19 8.32 1.91
N ALA A 38 6.57 7.04 1.79
CA ALA A 38 7.97 6.61 1.80
C ALA A 38 8.73 7.10 0.56
N ALA A 39 8.07 7.06 -0.61
CA ALA A 39 8.61 7.50 -1.89
C ALA A 39 8.51 9.02 -2.14
N GLY A 40 7.93 9.78 -1.21
CA GLY A 40 7.73 11.23 -1.39
C GLY A 40 6.77 11.57 -2.53
N ILE A 41 5.88 10.64 -2.87
CA ILE A 41 4.89 10.78 -3.94
C ILE A 41 3.68 11.58 -3.42
N PRO A 42 3.28 12.66 -4.10
CA PRO A 42 2.11 13.43 -3.71
C PRO A 42 0.82 12.67 -4.05
N VAL A 43 0.16 12.15 -3.01
CA VAL A 43 -1.17 11.53 -3.12
C VAL A 43 -2.23 12.31 -2.36
N LYS A 44 -3.48 12.20 -2.81
CA LYS A 44 -4.65 12.58 -2.02
C LYS A 44 -5.45 11.35 -1.62
N ILE A 45 -5.96 11.37 -0.40
CA ILE A 45 -6.96 10.39 0.05
C ILE A 45 -8.32 10.93 -0.39
N LEU A 46 -9.01 10.14 -1.21
CA LEU A 46 -10.36 10.47 -1.66
C LEU A 46 -11.38 9.55 -0.99
N PRO A 47 -12.57 10.07 -0.61
CA PRO A 47 -13.64 9.25 -0.09
C PRO A 47 -14.07 8.22 -1.13
N ALA A 48 -14.58 7.09 -0.64
CA ALA A 48 -15.25 6.09 -1.44
C ALA A 48 -16.41 6.70 -2.25
N VAL A 49 -16.35 6.65 -3.58
CA VAL A 49 -17.48 7.03 -4.43
C VAL A 49 -18.19 5.76 -4.87
N ALA A 50 -19.29 5.42 -4.18
CA ALA A 50 -20.19 4.28 -4.43
C ALA A 50 -19.50 2.90 -4.57
N LYS A 51 -19.57 2.09 -3.48
CA LYS A 51 -18.99 0.74 -3.33
C LYS A 51 -17.46 0.64 -3.26
N ASP A 52 -16.75 1.75 -3.38
CA ASP A 52 -15.29 1.77 -3.29
C ASP A 52 -14.77 1.91 -1.86
N VAL A 53 -13.48 1.63 -1.68
CA VAL A 53 -12.73 1.80 -0.44
C VAL A 53 -11.95 3.12 -0.50
N VAL A 54 -11.77 3.78 0.64
CA VAL A 54 -10.91 4.97 0.77
C VAL A 54 -9.50 4.64 0.29
N ARG A 55 -8.95 5.40 -0.67
CA ARG A 55 -7.69 5.08 -1.35
C ARG A 55 -6.82 6.30 -1.62
N ALA A 56 -5.52 6.05 -1.71
CA ALA A 56 -4.55 7.00 -2.23
C ALA A 56 -4.70 7.17 -3.76
N HIS A 57 -4.63 8.41 -4.23
CA HIS A 57 -4.70 8.76 -5.64
C HIS A 57 -3.56 9.68 -6.03
N TRP A 58 -2.92 9.40 -7.17
CA TRP A 58 -2.03 10.32 -7.86
C TRP A 58 -2.73 11.64 -8.14
N VAL A 59 -2.00 12.74 -7.98
CA VAL A 59 -2.45 14.06 -8.43
C VAL A 59 -1.83 14.33 -9.80
N THR A 60 -2.66 14.42 -10.83
CA THR A 60 -2.23 14.75 -12.20
C THR A 60 -2.83 16.08 -12.65
N PRO A 61 -2.26 16.75 -13.67
CA PRO A 61 -2.88 17.94 -14.27
C PRO A 61 -4.30 17.71 -14.80
N HIS A 62 -4.66 16.46 -15.09
CA HIS A 62 -5.94 16.07 -15.70
C HIS A 62 -6.94 15.46 -14.71
N GLY A 63 -6.62 15.45 -13.41
CA GLY A 63 -7.47 14.89 -12.36
C GLY A 63 -6.73 13.88 -11.48
N PHE A 64 -7.44 12.85 -11.03
CA PHE A 64 -6.92 11.85 -10.09
C PHE A 64 -6.81 10.49 -10.77
N GLY A 65 -5.67 9.81 -10.60
CA GLY A 65 -5.48 8.42 -10.95
C GLY A 65 -5.37 7.57 -9.69
N SER A 66 -5.92 6.36 -9.66
CA SER A 66 -5.68 5.46 -8.53
C SER A 66 -4.19 5.14 -8.41
N PHE A 67 -3.65 5.15 -7.19
CA PHE A 67 -2.31 4.66 -6.89
C PHE A 67 -2.43 3.38 -6.09
N ARG A 68 -2.03 2.25 -6.67
CA ARG A 68 -2.26 0.90 -6.16
C ARG A 68 -1.02 -0.01 -6.29
N PRO A 69 0.17 0.42 -5.85
CA PRO A 69 1.39 -0.36 -6.04
C PRO A 69 1.34 -1.75 -5.39
N SER A 70 0.48 -1.99 -4.39
CA SER A 70 0.31 -3.33 -3.80
C SER A 70 -0.48 -4.30 -4.67
N SER A 71 -1.05 -3.85 -5.81
CA SER A 71 -1.90 -4.66 -6.69
C SER A 71 -1.82 -4.33 -8.19
N ASP A 72 -1.09 -3.29 -8.59
CA ASP A 72 -0.90 -2.89 -10.00
C ASP A 72 0.58 -2.69 -10.32
N TRP A 73 1.09 -3.47 -11.26
CA TRP A 73 2.46 -3.40 -11.76
C TRP A 73 2.79 -2.07 -12.43
N SER A 74 1.81 -1.34 -12.95
CA SER A 74 2.01 -0.04 -13.58
C SER A 74 2.49 1.01 -12.58
N ASP A 75 2.03 0.90 -11.33
CA ASP A 75 2.47 1.75 -10.21
C ASP A 75 3.72 1.17 -9.54
N ALA A 76 3.79 -0.15 -9.40
CA ALA A 76 4.85 -0.82 -8.65
C ALA A 76 6.19 -0.96 -9.42
N GLY A 77 6.13 -1.17 -10.73
CA GLY A 77 7.31 -1.41 -11.58
C GLY A 77 8.34 -0.28 -11.56
N PRO A 78 7.94 1.00 -11.67
CA PRO A 78 8.84 2.13 -11.50
C PRO A 78 9.50 2.15 -10.11
N LEU A 79 8.72 1.90 -9.05
CA LEU A 79 9.21 1.89 -7.66
C LEU A 79 10.24 0.78 -7.42
N LEU A 80 10.02 -0.43 -7.95
CA LEU A 80 10.98 -1.52 -7.87
C LEU A 80 12.35 -1.12 -8.42
N ARG A 81 12.36 -0.40 -9.55
CA ARG A 81 13.60 0.05 -10.19
C ARG A 81 14.26 1.18 -9.41
N GLU A 82 13.47 2.13 -8.90
CA GLU A 82 13.97 3.27 -8.14
C GLU A 82 14.61 2.84 -6.81
N PHE A 83 13.94 1.96 -6.07
CA PHE A 83 14.41 1.45 -4.77
C PHE A 83 15.33 0.23 -4.90
N GLN A 84 15.55 -0.26 -6.13
CA GLN A 84 16.41 -1.41 -6.43
C GLN A 84 16.06 -2.65 -5.59
N VAL A 85 14.77 -2.91 -5.41
CA VAL A 85 14.28 -4.02 -4.57
C VAL A 85 14.46 -5.35 -5.30
N ALA A 86 15.06 -6.32 -4.61
CA ALA A 86 15.12 -7.69 -5.08
C ALA A 86 13.88 -8.46 -4.62
N LEU A 87 13.21 -9.15 -5.54
CA LEU A 87 12.06 -10.01 -5.27
C LEU A 87 12.42 -11.47 -5.50
N TYR A 88 12.04 -12.34 -4.58
CA TYR A 88 12.23 -13.77 -4.71
C TYR A 88 11.08 -14.54 -4.04
N PRO A 89 10.69 -15.71 -4.59
CA PRO A 89 9.75 -16.60 -3.92
C PRO A 89 10.33 -17.08 -2.57
N GLU A 90 9.47 -17.36 -1.59
CA GLU A 90 9.88 -17.94 -0.32
C GLU A 90 10.58 -19.29 -0.59
N ALA A 91 11.81 -19.42 -0.10
CA ALA A 91 12.55 -20.66 -0.23
C ALA A 91 12.04 -21.67 0.81
N HIS A 92 11.51 -22.79 0.34
CA HIS A 92 11.20 -23.95 1.19
C HIS A 92 12.32 -24.98 1.06
N ASP A 93 12.87 -25.41 2.20
CA ASP A 93 13.68 -26.62 2.26
C ASP A 93 12.77 -27.85 2.24
N GLY A 94 13.01 -28.81 1.35
CA GLY A 94 12.30 -30.10 1.33
C GLY A 94 11.71 -30.48 -0.03
N ARG A 95 10.79 -31.45 -0.02
CA ARG A 95 10.22 -32.07 -1.24
C ARG A 95 9.37 -31.12 -2.09
N GLU A 96 8.81 -30.08 -1.49
CA GLU A 96 7.95 -29.12 -2.17
C GLU A 96 8.76 -28.12 -3.01
N GLY A 97 10.05 -27.93 -2.67
CA GLY A 97 10.94 -27.02 -3.38
C GLY A 97 10.49 -25.57 -3.31
N THR A 98 11.31 -24.68 -3.85
CA THR A 98 10.99 -23.24 -3.92
C THR A 98 10.03 -22.93 -5.07
N GLU A 99 10.01 -23.79 -6.10
CA GLU A 99 9.20 -23.65 -7.32
C GLU A 99 7.69 -23.73 -7.08
N MET A 100 7.25 -24.31 -5.97
CA MET A 100 5.84 -24.42 -5.59
C MET A 100 5.40 -23.38 -4.56
N SER A 101 6.30 -22.47 -4.14
CA SER A 101 5.93 -21.46 -3.16
C SER A 101 4.93 -20.45 -3.75
N GLU A 102 3.86 -20.20 -3.00
CA GLU A 102 2.90 -19.14 -3.29
C GLU A 102 3.25 -17.84 -2.55
N ARG A 103 4.37 -17.81 -1.82
CA ARG A 103 4.78 -16.66 -1.03
C ARG A 103 6.02 -15.98 -1.60
N TRP A 104 6.14 -14.70 -1.25
CA TRP A 104 7.18 -13.83 -1.77
C TRP A 104 7.87 -13.07 -0.65
N VAL A 105 9.15 -12.81 -0.87
CA VAL A 105 9.98 -12.00 0.01
C VAL A 105 10.65 -10.92 -0.84
N ALA A 106 10.82 -9.74 -0.24
CA ALA A 106 11.55 -8.63 -0.83
C ALA A 106 12.75 -8.26 0.03
N ASN A 107 13.85 -7.89 -0.63
CA ASN A 107 15.04 -7.37 0.00
C ASN A 107 15.40 -5.98 -0.56
N VAL A 108 15.75 -5.05 0.33
CA VAL A 108 16.12 -3.69 -0.04
C VAL A 108 17.33 -3.23 0.77
N TYR A 109 18.21 -2.47 0.12
CA TYR A 109 19.29 -1.74 0.78
C TYR A 109 18.94 -0.25 0.84
N TYR A 110 19.22 0.40 1.97
CA TYR A 110 18.93 1.82 2.19
C TYR A 110 19.96 2.46 3.13
N GLU A 111 19.93 3.79 3.23
CA GLU A 111 20.75 4.59 4.18
C GLU A 111 22.23 4.19 4.27
N GLY A 112 22.90 3.97 3.14
CA GLY A 112 24.34 3.72 3.12
C GLY A 112 24.76 2.31 3.57
N GLY A 113 23.86 1.32 3.45
CA GLY A 113 24.19 -0.10 3.64
C GLY A 113 23.31 -0.83 4.64
N LEU A 114 22.31 -0.16 5.22
CA LEU A 114 21.24 -0.85 5.93
C LEU A 114 20.50 -1.76 4.96
N GLN A 115 20.00 -2.87 5.48
CA GLN A 115 19.29 -3.87 4.70
C GLN A 115 18.04 -4.30 5.44
N TYR A 116 16.96 -4.51 4.71
CA TYR A 116 15.74 -5.10 5.23
C TYR A 116 15.24 -6.21 4.31
N THR A 117 14.75 -7.28 4.92
CA THR A 117 14.07 -8.39 4.27
C THR A 117 12.68 -8.51 4.88
N THR A 118 11.64 -8.54 4.04
CA THR A 118 10.26 -8.70 4.53
C THR A 118 10.02 -10.11 5.07
N GLU A 119 9.03 -10.25 5.95
CA GLU A 119 8.41 -11.57 6.17
C GLU A 119 7.76 -12.10 4.87
N PRO A 120 7.58 -13.42 4.70
CA PRO A 120 6.88 -14.00 3.56
C PRO A 120 5.46 -13.44 3.40
N CYS A 121 5.17 -12.90 2.22
CA CYS A 121 3.92 -12.26 1.86
C CYS A 121 3.16 -13.08 0.81
N ARG A 122 1.84 -12.89 0.70
CA ARG A 122 1.00 -13.63 -0.26
C ARG A 122 1.21 -13.26 -1.73
N ASN A 123 1.94 -12.19 -2.03
CA ASN A 123 2.34 -11.80 -3.38
C ASN A 123 3.56 -10.88 -3.36
N GLU A 124 4.18 -10.74 -4.53
CA GLU A 124 5.41 -10.01 -4.78
C GLU A 124 5.27 -8.49 -4.64
N LEU A 125 4.09 -7.94 -4.97
CA LEU A 125 3.84 -6.50 -4.90
C LEU A 125 3.70 -6.02 -3.46
N ILE A 126 3.13 -6.83 -2.58
CA ILE A 126 3.04 -6.53 -1.15
C ILE A 126 4.42 -6.60 -0.51
N ALA A 127 5.22 -7.61 -0.86
CA ALA A 127 6.60 -7.69 -0.41
C ALA A 127 7.39 -6.45 -0.85
N LEU A 128 7.31 -6.09 -2.14
CA LEU A 128 7.92 -4.87 -2.68
C LEU A 128 7.52 -3.62 -1.89
N CYS A 129 6.21 -3.40 -1.72
CA CYS A 129 5.68 -2.24 -1.04
C CYS A 129 6.11 -2.17 0.42
N ARG A 130 6.08 -3.29 1.15
CA ARG A 130 6.53 -3.35 2.55
C ARG A 130 8.01 -3.02 2.68
N ALA A 131 8.85 -3.54 1.80
CA ALA A 131 10.27 -3.22 1.78
C ALA A 131 10.52 -1.72 1.58
N ILE A 132 9.80 -1.08 0.65
CA ILE A 132 9.89 0.37 0.39
C ILE A 132 9.49 1.19 1.63
N VAL A 133 8.41 0.82 2.33
CA VAL A 133 7.97 1.56 3.52
C VAL A 133 9.03 1.53 4.61
N VAL A 134 9.70 0.40 4.82
CA VAL A 134 10.75 0.27 5.83
C VAL A 134 11.92 1.20 5.59
N THR A 135 12.27 1.50 4.33
CA THR A 135 13.39 2.40 4.04
C THR A 135 13.18 3.82 4.57
N LYS A 136 11.93 4.18 4.94
CA LYS A 136 11.60 5.48 5.52
C LYS A 136 11.15 5.42 6.97
N PHE A 137 10.36 4.42 7.34
CA PHE A 137 9.66 4.40 8.62
C PHE A 137 10.14 3.30 9.57
N GLY A 138 10.99 2.38 9.13
CA GLY A 138 11.28 1.16 9.88
C GLY A 138 10.07 0.22 9.90
N GLU A 139 9.98 -0.64 10.92
CA GLU A 139 8.96 -1.69 11.02
C GLU A 139 7.58 -1.21 11.47
N THR A 140 7.44 0.06 11.86
CA THR A 140 6.18 0.65 12.31
C THR A 140 5.92 1.97 11.59
N VAL A 141 4.69 2.14 11.10
CA VAL A 141 4.26 3.37 10.40
C VAL A 141 2.88 3.80 10.87
N ASN A 142 2.69 5.11 10.98
CA ASN A 142 1.42 5.72 11.38
C ASN A 142 0.56 5.95 10.12
N VAL A 143 -0.59 5.28 10.04
CA VAL A 143 -1.48 5.31 8.87
C VAL A 143 -2.87 5.82 9.27
N PRO A 144 -3.58 6.56 8.39
CA PRO A 144 -4.98 6.86 8.62
C PRO A 144 -5.83 5.58 8.77
N PRO A 145 -6.58 5.43 9.88
CA PRO A 145 -7.33 4.21 10.14
C PRO A 145 -8.39 3.93 9.05
N GLU A 146 -8.90 4.95 8.36
CA GLU A 146 -9.90 4.83 7.30
C GLU A 146 -9.41 4.04 6.08
N LEU A 147 -8.09 3.94 5.88
CA LEU A 147 -7.47 3.14 4.81
C LEU A 147 -7.36 1.65 5.14
N GLY A 148 -7.45 1.28 6.42
CA GLY A 148 -7.33 -0.11 6.90
C GLY A 148 -8.66 -0.82 7.14
N LEU A 149 -9.79 -0.21 6.78
CA LEU A 149 -11.14 -0.70 7.11
C LEU A 149 -11.71 -1.74 6.12
N GLU A 150 -10.88 -2.43 5.32
CA GLU A 150 -11.42 -3.39 4.35
C GLU A 150 -12.09 -4.62 5.00
N ASP A 151 -11.80 -5.01 6.25
CA ASP A 151 -12.27 -6.31 6.78
C ASP A 151 -12.65 -6.40 8.29
N LYS A 152 -13.15 -5.32 8.92
CA LYS A 152 -13.78 -5.44 10.27
C LYS A 152 -15.31 -5.48 10.27
N LEU A 153 -15.94 -5.48 9.10
CA LEU A 153 -17.41 -5.51 8.95
C LEU A 153 -17.94 -6.79 8.27
N ALA A 154 -17.09 -7.78 8.03
CA ALA A 154 -17.45 -9.07 7.43
C ALA A 154 -17.16 -10.29 8.33
N ALA A 155 -17.12 -10.11 9.65
CA ALA A 155 -17.06 -11.20 10.64
C ALA A 155 -18.27 -11.15 11.58
#